data_AF-A0A7W5LS44-F1
#
_entry.id   AF-A0A7W5LS44-F1
#
_cell.length_a   1.000
_cell.length_b   1.000
_cell.length_c   1.000
_cell.angle_alpha   90.00
_cell.angle_beta   90.00
_cell.angle_gamma   90.00
#
_symmetry.space_group_name_H-M   'P 1'
#
loop_
_entity.id
_entity.type
_entity.pdbx_description
1 polymer ?
#
loop_
_entity_poly.entity_id
_entity_poly.type
_entity_poly.pdbx_seq_one_letter_code
_entity_poly.pdbx_strand_id
1 'polypeptide(L)'
;MTRVHNQLPESLRVFLHPHNFGTAFRNDQLNPIHEMNETWRGALYEFLDAQVQVAFNGLRQKASAFGSLILERIFPIDSNPKMGLPKTDIDIRQGIQPTTMRAIDKMNTMAVELSKAIDDFDRIARNRISVAINAARIPLPLSRLPSW
;
A
#
# COMPACT_ATOMS: atom_id res chain seq x y z
N MET A 1 5.32 -18.49 -2.63
CA MET A 1 5.33 -17.01 -2.73
C MET A 1 3.91 -16.40 -2.66
N THR A 2 3.00 -16.97 -1.84
CA THR A 2 1.58 -16.54 -1.80
C THR A 2 1.30 -15.42 -0.78
N ARG A 3 2.27 -15.07 0.08
CA ARG A 3 2.02 -14.23 1.25
C ARG A 3 1.75 -12.77 0.95
N VAL A 4 2.46 -12.12 0.02
CA VAL A 4 2.33 -10.66 -0.11
C VAL A 4 1.06 -10.25 -0.83
N HIS A 5 0.50 -11.12 -1.68
CA HIS A 5 -0.85 -10.92 -2.22
C HIS A 5 -1.92 -11.01 -1.12
N ASN A 6 -1.74 -11.91 -0.14
CA ASN A 6 -2.61 -12.03 1.03
C ASN A 6 -2.39 -10.91 2.08
N GLN A 7 -1.25 -10.21 2.03
CA GLN A 7 -0.92 -9.09 2.93
C GLN A 7 -1.36 -7.73 2.40
N LEU A 8 -1.80 -7.62 1.15
CA LEU A 8 -2.35 -6.39 0.57
C LEU A 8 -3.87 -6.44 0.62
N PRO A 9 -4.51 -6.04 1.73
CA PRO A 9 -5.92 -6.28 1.94
C PRO A 9 -6.76 -5.58 0.88
N GLU A 10 -7.67 -6.35 0.30
CA GLU A 10 -8.61 -5.88 -0.72
C GLU A 10 -9.41 -4.68 -0.24
N SER A 11 -9.77 -4.66 1.06
CA SER A 11 -10.45 -3.54 1.69
C SER A 11 -9.68 -2.22 1.60
N LEU A 12 -8.35 -2.25 1.70
CA LEU A 12 -7.52 -1.06 1.54
C LEU A 12 -7.54 -0.57 0.09
N ARG A 13 -7.47 -1.47 -0.90
CA ARG A 13 -7.53 -1.09 -2.32
C ARG A 13 -8.87 -0.45 -2.67
N VAL A 14 -9.95 -1.09 -2.22
CA VAL A 14 -11.33 -0.60 -2.40
C VAL A 14 -11.53 0.74 -1.71
N PHE A 15 -10.84 1.00 -0.60
CA PHE A 15 -10.89 2.29 0.08
C PHE A 15 -10.07 3.35 -0.68
N LEU A 16 -8.79 3.11 -0.97
CA LEU A 16 -7.91 4.14 -1.53
C LEU A 16 -8.35 4.63 -2.93
N HIS A 17 -8.91 3.75 -3.75
CA HIS A 17 -9.17 4.06 -5.15
C HIS A 17 -10.31 5.09 -5.37
N PRO A 18 -11.48 5.00 -4.71
CA PRO A 18 -12.54 6.00 -4.85
C PRO A 18 -12.52 7.09 -3.76
N HIS A 19 -11.74 6.94 -2.69
CA HIS A 19 -11.91 7.79 -1.53
C HIS A 19 -11.37 9.21 -1.73
N ASN A 20 -12.12 10.17 -1.18
CA ASN A 20 -11.72 11.57 -1.08
C ASN A 20 -11.60 11.92 0.41
N PHE A 21 -10.39 12.22 0.86
CA PHE A 21 -10.08 12.58 2.25
C PHE A 21 -10.74 13.90 2.70
N GLY A 22 -11.41 14.62 1.79
CA GLY A 22 -12.29 15.72 2.16
C GLY A 22 -13.56 15.28 2.90
N THR A 23 -13.91 13.99 2.92
CA THR A 23 -15.08 13.47 3.65
C THR A 23 -14.65 12.58 4.82
N ALA A 24 -15.55 12.43 5.80
CA ALA A 24 -15.28 11.62 6.97
C ALA A 24 -15.28 10.13 6.60
N PHE A 25 -14.40 9.36 7.22
CA PHE A 25 -14.27 7.92 7.00
C PHE A 25 -13.99 7.21 8.32
N ARG A 26 -14.10 5.87 8.33
CA ARG A 26 -13.80 5.10 9.55
C ARG A 26 -12.29 4.93 9.68
N ASN A 27 -11.75 5.23 10.85
CA ASN A 27 -10.30 5.15 11.11
C ASN A 27 -9.74 3.75 10.86
N ASP A 28 -10.54 2.70 11.12
CA ASP A 28 -10.12 1.31 10.91
C ASP A 28 -9.86 0.93 9.45
N GLN A 29 -10.36 1.72 8.49
CA GLN A 29 -10.03 1.55 7.07
C GLN A 29 -8.55 1.81 6.77
N LEU A 30 -7.85 2.55 7.65
CA LEU A 30 -6.42 2.83 7.55
C LEU A 30 -5.54 1.88 8.36
N ASN A 31 -6.12 0.98 9.16
CA ASN A 31 -5.36 -0.01 9.95
C ASN A 31 -4.34 -0.79 9.12
N PRO A 32 -4.65 -1.23 7.88
CA PRO A 32 -3.65 -1.88 7.03
C PRO A 32 -2.40 -1.05 6.77
N ILE A 33 -2.52 0.28 6.61
CA ILE A 33 -1.36 1.15 6.39
C ILE A 33 -0.50 1.23 7.66
N HIS A 34 -1.13 1.29 8.83
CA HIS A 34 -0.42 1.26 10.11
C HIS A 34 0.32 -0.07 10.30
N GLU A 35 -0.37 -1.19 10.07
CA GLU A 35 0.23 -2.53 10.13
C GLU A 35 1.42 -2.66 9.17
N MET A 36 1.28 -2.19 7.93
CA MET A 36 2.37 -2.17 6.94
C MET A 36 3.61 -1.42 7.47
N ASN A 37 3.41 -0.24 8.05
CA ASN A 37 4.50 0.64 8.50
C ASN A 37 5.21 0.12 9.77
N GLU A 38 4.47 -0.58 10.62
CA GLU A 38 4.97 -1.14 11.87
C GLU A 38 5.63 -2.51 11.67
N THR A 39 5.01 -3.38 10.87
CA THR A 39 5.32 -4.83 10.89
C THR A 39 6.09 -5.32 9.67
N TRP A 40 6.12 -4.58 8.55
CA TRP A 40 6.77 -5.05 7.33
C TRP A 40 8.29 -4.87 7.38
N ARG A 41 8.98 -5.61 8.24
CA ARG A 41 10.43 -5.51 8.45
C ARG A 41 11.07 -6.90 8.55
N GLY A 42 12.35 -6.98 8.15
CA GLY A 42 13.15 -8.20 8.23
C GLY A 42 12.91 -9.21 7.10
N ALA A 43 13.54 -10.38 7.22
CA ALA A 43 13.65 -11.40 6.16
C ALA A 43 12.30 -11.93 5.62
N LEU A 44 11.21 -11.79 6.38
CA LEU A 44 9.86 -12.15 5.91
C LEU A 44 9.36 -11.26 4.76
N TYR A 45 10.00 -10.12 4.54
CA TYR A 45 9.66 -9.11 3.54
C TYR A 45 10.80 -8.88 2.54
N GLU A 46 11.68 -9.88 2.41
CA GLU A 46 12.73 -9.94 1.41
C GLU A 46 12.34 -10.95 0.32
N PHE A 47 12.56 -10.55 -0.94
CA PHE A 47 12.28 -11.31 -2.13
C PHE A 47 13.58 -11.62 -2.85
N LEU A 48 13.73 -12.88 -3.25
CA LEU A 48 14.89 -13.33 -4.03
C LEU A 48 14.91 -12.70 -5.43
N ASP A 49 13.74 -12.39 -5.99
CA ASP A 49 13.65 -11.70 -7.28
C ASP A 49 13.87 -10.19 -7.09
N ALA A 50 14.94 -9.67 -7.71
CA ALA A 50 15.33 -8.28 -7.57
C ALA A 50 14.27 -7.28 -8.06
N GLN A 51 13.50 -7.61 -9.11
CA GLN A 51 12.45 -6.71 -9.61
C GLN A 51 11.27 -6.66 -8.65
N VAL A 52 10.88 -7.82 -8.09
CA VAL A 52 9.86 -7.90 -7.05
C VAL A 52 10.31 -7.13 -5.81
N GLN A 53 11.57 -7.26 -5.39
CA GLN A 53 12.12 -6.53 -4.25
C GLN A 53 12.09 -5.01 -4.46
N VAL A 54 12.49 -4.52 -5.63
CA VAL A 54 12.47 -3.08 -5.95
C VAL A 54 11.05 -2.53 -5.91
N ALA A 55 10.10 -3.23 -6.53
CA ALA A 55 8.69 -2.83 -6.50
C ALA A 55 8.15 -2.81 -5.06
N PHE A 56 8.48 -3.82 -4.25
CA PHE A 56 8.08 -3.89 -2.86
C PHE A 56 8.66 -2.76 -2.01
N ASN A 57 9.93 -2.41 -2.21
CA ASN A 57 10.57 -1.28 -1.53
C ASN A 57 9.88 0.04 -1.88
N GLY A 58 9.53 0.24 -3.16
CA GLY A 58 8.78 1.43 -3.61
C GLY A 58 7.39 1.52 -2.97
N LEU A 59 6.67 0.40 -2.91
CA LEU A 59 5.38 0.30 -2.21
C LEU A 59 5.52 0.68 -0.73
N ARG A 60 6.52 0.12 -0.03
CA ARG A 60 6.77 0.43 1.39
C ARG A 60 7.09 1.90 1.63
N GLN A 61 7.90 2.50 0.77
CA GLN A 61 8.25 3.92 0.87
C GLN A 61 6.99 4.80 0.77
N LYS A 62 6.09 4.50 -0.17
CA LYS A 62 4.83 5.22 -0.35
C LYS A 62 3.87 5.00 0.83
N ALA A 63 3.75 3.76 1.31
CA ALA A 63 2.94 3.44 2.49
C ALA A 63 3.43 4.18 3.74
N SER A 64 4.75 4.26 3.94
CA SER A 64 5.37 4.97 5.06
C SER A 64 5.13 6.48 4.97
N ALA A 65 5.33 7.08 3.79
CA ALA A 65 5.09 8.50 3.59
C ALA A 65 3.61 8.85 3.82
N PHE A 66 2.71 8.01 3.30
CA PHE A 66 1.28 8.25 3.43
C PHE A 66 0.78 8.05 4.86
N GLY A 67 1.21 6.99 5.54
CA GLY A 67 0.89 6.75 6.95
C GLY A 67 1.39 7.88 7.86
N SER A 68 2.55 8.46 7.57
CA SER A 68 3.05 9.62 8.32
C SER A 68 2.13 10.84 8.15
N LEU A 69 1.67 11.09 6.92
CA LEU A 69 0.73 12.18 6.65
C LEU A 69 -0.63 11.96 7.32
N ILE A 70 -1.13 10.72 7.33
CA ILE A 70 -2.35 10.33 8.03
C ILE A 70 -2.24 10.67 9.52
N LEU A 71 -1.15 10.26 10.18
CA LEU A 71 -0.94 10.51 11.61
C LEU A 71 -0.88 12.01 11.93
N GLU A 72 -0.34 12.82 11.03
CA GLU A 72 -0.24 14.27 11.19
C GLU A 72 -1.58 14.99 10.94
N ARG A 73 -2.40 14.48 10.03
CA ARG A 73 -3.51 15.24 9.44
C ARG A 73 -4.89 14.68 9.70
N ILE A 74 -5.05 13.46 10.20
CA ILE A 74 -6.37 12.91 10.52
C ILE A 74 -6.67 13.10 11.99
N PHE A 75 -7.75 13.83 12.26
CA PHE A 75 -8.26 14.06 13.61
C PHE A 75 -9.52 13.22 13.84
N PRO A 76 -9.72 12.71 15.07
CA PRO A 76 -10.99 12.09 15.44
C PRO A 76 -12.11 13.13 15.40
N ILE A 77 -13.32 12.70 15.04
CA ILE A 77 -14.51 13.54 15.16
C ILE A 77 -15.03 13.45 16.59
N ASP A 78 -15.23 14.58 17.27
CA ASP A 78 -15.66 14.65 18.68
C ASP A 78 -16.88 13.79 19.01
N SER A 79 -17.89 13.81 18.13
CA SER A 79 -19.13 13.03 18.31
C SER A 79 -18.96 11.53 18.04
N ASN A 80 -17.90 11.12 17.35
CA ASN A 80 -17.60 9.73 17.07
C ASN A 80 -16.08 9.51 16.82
N PRO A 81 -15.30 9.13 17.84
CA PRO A 81 -13.85 8.97 17.71
C PRO A 81 -13.41 7.80 16.81
N LYS A 82 -14.36 6.96 16.36
CA LYS A 82 -14.09 5.93 15.34
C LYS A 82 -14.01 6.49 13.92
N MET A 83 -14.43 7.74 13.74
CA MET A 83 -14.37 8.45 12.46
C MET A 83 -13.18 9.41 12.46
N GLY A 84 -12.57 9.57 11.29
CA GLY A 84 -11.48 10.49 11.04
C GLY A 84 -11.86 11.51 9.97
N LEU A 85 -11.31 12.73 10.10
CA LEU A 85 -11.44 13.79 9.11
C LEU A 85 -10.21 14.72 9.18
N PRO A 86 -9.70 15.24 8.05
CA PRO A 86 -8.61 16.22 8.08
C PRO A 86 -9.00 17.62 8.56
N LYS A 87 -10.30 17.90 8.63
CA LYS A 87 -10.83 19.19 9.06
C LYS A 87 -10.81 19.29 10.57
N THR A 88 -10.27 20.39 11.07
CA THR A 88 -10.32 20.76 12.49
C THR A 88 -11.68 21.36 12.85
N ASP A 89 -11.95 21.52 14.14
CA ASP A 89 -13.12 22.28 14.62
C ASP A 89 -13.21 23.69 14.03
N ILE A 90 -12.06 24.34 13.81
CA ILE A 90 -11.99 25.67 13.23
C ILE A 90 -12.47 25.61 11.77
N ASP A 91 -12.01 24.61 11.00
CA ASP A 91 -12.45 24.43 9.61
C ASP A 91 -13.97 24.20 9.50
N ILE A 92 -14.56 23.49 10.47
CA ILE A 92 -16.00 23.23 10.51
C ILE A 92 -16.78 24.51 10.81
N ARG A 93 -16.30 25.34 11.75
CA ARG A 93 -17.00 26.55 12.20
C ARG A 93 -16.81 27.76 11.29
N GLN A 94 -15.63 27.89 10.67
CA GLN A 94 -15.21 29.11 9.97
C GLN A 94 -15.00 28.91 8.46
N GLY A 95 -15.17 27.69 7.97
CA GLY A 95 -14.85 27.29 6.61
C GLY A 95 -13.43 26.73 6.51
N ILE A 96 -13.19 25.94 5.46
CA ILE A 96 -11.95 25.17 5.28
C ILE A 96 -10.78 26.11 5.02
N GLN A 97 -9.75 26.01 5.86
CA GLN A 97 -8.51 26.76 5.69
C GLN A 97 -7.74 26.27 4.45
N PRO A 98 -7.01 27.17 3.74
CA PRO A 98 -6.19 26.77 2.59
C PRO A 98 -5.13 25.71 2.91
N THR A 99 -4.61 25.69 4.13
CA THR A 99 -3.69 24.67 4.65
C THR A 99 -4.37 23.29 4.70
N THR A 100 -5.59 23.23 5.22
CA THR A 100 -6.41 22.01 5.27
C THR A 100 -6.75 21.51 3.87
N MET A 101 -7.11 22.41 2.94
CA MET A 101 -7.39 22.04 1.54
C MET A 101 -6.16 21.40 0.88
N ARG A 102 -4.97 22.02 1.03
CA ARG A 102 -3.71 21.46 0.51
C ARG A 102 -3.37 20.10 1.12
N ALA A 103 -3.67 19.91 2.41
CA ALA A 103 -3.48 18.63 3.06
C ALA A 103 -4.40 17.55 2.46
N ILE A 104 -5.69 17.87 2.25
CA ILE A 104 -6.65 16.98 1.59
C ILE A 104 -6.17 16.60 0.18
N ASP A 105 -5.75 17.57 -0.62
CA ASP A 105 -5.26 17.33 -1.99
C ASP A 105 -4.01 16.43 -1.99
N LYS A 106 -3.09 16.69 -1.07
CA LYS A 106 -1.89 15.86 -0.90
C LYS A 106 -2.24 14.44 -0.48
N MET A 107 -3.18 14.27 0.47
CA MET A 107 -3.64 12.94 0.89
C MET A 107 -4.30 12.18 -0.26
N ASN A 108 -5.17 12.83 -1.03
CA ASN A 108 -5.81 12.24 -2.21
C ASN A 108 -4.77 11.80 -3.25
N THR A 109 -3.78 12.64 -3.52
CA THR A 109 -2.70 12.32 -4.46
C THR A 109 -1.88 11.13 -3.98
N MET A 110 -1.49 11.12 -2.70
CA MET A 110 -0.71 10.01 -2.12
C MET A 110 -1.51 8.70 -2.05
N ALA A 111 -2.83 8.76 -1.84
CA ALA A 111 -3.70 7.60 -1.89
C ALA A 111 -3.75 6.98 -3.29
N VAL A 112 -3.87 7.81 -4.34
CA VAL A 112 -3.79 7.37 -5.74
C VAL A 112 -2.43 6.75 -6.05
N GLU A 113 -1.34 7.40 -5.64
CA GLU A 113 0.00 6.86 -5.85
C GLU A 113 0.23 5.53 -5.12
N LEU A 114 -0.27 5.40 -3.89
CA LEU A 114 -0.17 4.18 -3.12
C LEU A 114 -1.01 3.06 -3.76
N SER A 115 -2.24 3.35 -4.17
CA SER A 115 -3.09 2.39 -4.89
C SER A 115 -2.38 1.87 -6.15
N LYS A 116 -1.82 2.78 -6.96
CA LYS A 116 -1.07 2.40 -8.16
C LYS A 116 0.15 1.53 -7.83
N ALA A 117 0.89 1.85 -6.78
CA ALA A 117 2.04 1.06 -6.36
C ALA A 117 1.65 -0.35 -5.87
N ILE A 118 0.49 -0.48 -5.23
CA ILE A 118 -0.09 -1.77 -4.85
C ILE A 118 -0.38 -2.60 -6.10
N ASP A 119 -1.05 -2.01 -7.10
CA ASP A 119 -1.40 -2.69 -8.35
C ASP A 119 -0.17 -3.07 -9.18
N ASP A 120 0.81 -2.16 -9.26
CA ASP A 120 2.08 -2.40 -9.97
C ASP A 120 2.88 -3.52 -9.31
N PHE A 121 2.99 -3.53 -7.97
CA PHE A 121 3.65 -4.60 -7.25
C PHE A 121 2.96 -5.94 -7.49
N ASP A 122 1.63 -6.00 -7.40
CA ASP A 122 0.86 -7.21 -7.62
C ASP A 122 1.05 -7.77 -9.05
N ARG A 123 1.00 -6.89 -10.06
CA ARG A 123 1.26 -7.24 -11.46
C ARG A 123 2.67 -7.79 -11.66
N ILE A 124 3.70 -7.15 -11.10
CA ILE A 124 5.09 -7.61 -11.20
C ILE A 124 5.25 -8.97 -10.53
N ALA A 125 4.75 -9.12 -9.30
CA ALA A 125 4.84 -10.37 -8.56
C ALA A 125 4.19 -11.54 -9.32
N ARG A 126 2.97 -11.35 -9.84
CA ARG A 126 2.25 -12.37 -10.62
C ARG A 126 3.00 -12.79 -11.89
N ASN A 127 3.51 -11.81 -12.65
CA ASN A 127 4.27 -12.07 -13.86
C ASN A 127 5.54 -12.89 -13.56
N ARG A 128 6.30 -12.51 -12.52
CA ARG A 128 7.56 -13.17 -12.17
C ARG A 128 7.34 -14.58 -11.58
N ILE A 129 6.30 -14.78 -10.77
CA ILE A 129 5.90 -16.12 -10.30
C ILE A 129 5.54 -17.02 -11.48
N SER A 130 4.76 -16.51 -12.44
CA SER A 130 4.36 -17.29 -13.62
C SER A 130 5.56 -17.68 -14.48
N VAL A 131 6.51 -16.76 -14.68
CA VAL A 131 7.78 -17.05 -15.39
C VAL A 131 8.60 -18.10 -14.65
N ALA A 132 8.74 -18.00 -13.32
CA ALA A 132 9.49 -18.97 -12.53
C ALA A 132 8.87 -20.38 -12.59
N ILE A 133 7.53 -20.50 -12.54
CA ILE A 133 6.83 -21.77 -12.69
C ILE A 133 7.07 -22.37 -14.08
N ASN A 134 6.99 -21.56 -15.13
CA ASN A 134 7.22 -22.02 -16.50
C ASN A 134 8.68 -22.47 -16.71
N ALA A 135 9.65 -21.75 -16.16
CA ALA A 135 11.07 -22.13 -16.22
C ALA A 135 11.34 -23.46 -15.49
N ALA A 136 10.71 -23.68 -14.33
CA ALA A 136 10.84 -24.93 -13.57
C ALA A 136 10.17 -26.14 -14.25
N ARG A 137 9.21 -25.91 -15.16
CA ARG A 137 8.52 -26.96 -15.93
C ARG A 137 9.24 -27.36 -17.21
N ILE A 138 10.25 -26.61 -17.66
CA ILE A 138 11.09 -26.99 -18.80
C ILE A 138 12.11 -28.03 -18.30
N PRO A 139 12.07 -29.29 -18.76
CA PRO A 139 13.09 -30.27 -18.39
C PRO A 139 14.45 -29.79 -18.92
N LEU A 140 15.49 -29.91 -18.09
CA LEU A 140 16.87 -29.73 -18.57
C LEU A 140 17.13 -30.70 -19.74
N PRO A 141 17.72 -30.25 -20.86
CA PRO A 141 18.06 -31.14 -21.94
C PRO A 141 19.04 -32.23 -21.46
N LEU A 142 18.72 -33.50 -21.75
CA LEU A 142 19.48 -34.71 -21.39
C LEU A 142 20.83 -34.84 -22.13
N SER A 143 21.51 -33.74 -22.43
CA SER A 143 22.79 -33.75 -23.14
C SER A 143 23.92 -33.38 -22.18
N ARG A 144 24.26 -34.32 -21.29
CA ARG A 144 25.60 -34.59 -20.70
C ARG A 144 25.46 -35.64 -19.59
N LEU A 145 25.26 -36.90 -19.97
CA LEU A 145 25.70 -38.02 -19.13
C LEU A 145 27.05 -38.48 -19.70
N PRO A 146 28.14 -38.56 -18.90
CA PRO A 146 29.36 -39.20 -19.35
C PRO A 146 29.07 -40.69 -19.54
N SER A 147 29.32 -41.18 -20.76
CA SER A 147 29.38 -42.61 -21.07
C SER A 147 30.55 -43.23 -20.32
N TRP A 148 30.26 -44.11 -19.37
CA TRP A 148 31.21 -45.05 -18.78
C TRP A 148 31.01 -46.42 -19.42
#